data_AF-A0A7C3JIT8-F1
#
_entry.id   AF-A0A7C3JIT8-F1
#
_cell.length_a   1.000
_cell.length_b   1.000
_cell.length_c   1.000
_cell.angle_alpha   90.00
_cell.angle_beta   90.00
_cell.angle_gamma   90.00
#
_symmetry.space_group_name_H-M   'P 1'
#
loop_
_entity.id
_entity.type
_entity.pdbx_description
1 polymer ?
#
loop_
_entity_poly.entity_id
_entity_poly.type
_entity_poly.pdbx_seq_one_letter_code
_entity_poly.pdbx_strand_id
1 'polypeptide(L)'
;MSPISGSQVVDRQSSAAFASYARVLRVIGQDLAGFFPKTVEIVAEGERLEAQGQCHPNPFEAVKENFLNRIWRRVAGKAPAASVEGVPPASFARSYDADEIERLDRLHSTDRGENSRRADAYSLAERFRTMGAIVDKKHGSLKRLRKEADRLFVEYWDAEGKLQSAKLTTVIFYRNQQHPRRRNAPAELWEGYDF
;
A
#
# COMPACT_ATOMS: atom_id res chain seq x y z
N MET A 1 40.53 5.32 25.30
CA MET A 1 39.49 4.66 26.13
C MET A 1 38.38 5.67 26.40
N SER A 2 37.16 5.15 26.45
CA SER A 2 35.86 5.80 26.69
C SER A 2 35.18 6.49 25.49
N PRO A 3 33.99 5.99 25.08
CA PRO A 3 33.20 6.50 23.96
C PRO A 3 32.19 7.56 24.43
N ILE A 4 31.84 8.49 23.54
CA ILE A 4 30.68 9.37 23.71
C ILE A 4 29.48 8.66 23.09
N SER A 5 28.62 8.12 23.96
CA SER A 5 27.22 7.81 23.65
C SER A 5 26.51 9.10 23.24
N GLY A 6 26.12 9.18 21.97
CA GLY A 6 25.20 10.19 21.45
C GLY A 6 23.89 9.51 21.09
N SER A 7 22.92 9.63 21.99
CA SER A 7 21.54 9.17 21.85
C SER A 7 20.92 9.58 20.51
N GLN A 8 20.46 8.61 19.72
CA GLN A 8 19.36 8.83 18.77
C GLN A 8 18.09 8.23 19.36
N VAL A 9 17.47 9.03 20.23
CA VAL A 9 16.04 8.92 20.57
C VAL A 9 15.37 10.05 19.82
N VAL A 10 15.07 9.83 18.54
CA VAL A 10 14.17 10.67 17.76
C VAL A 10 13.29 9.73 16.95
N ASP A 11 12.02 10.08 16.81
CA ASP A 11 10.89 9.32 16.27
C ASP A 11 10.13 8.43 17.25
N ARG A 12 9.85 8.97 18.45
CA ARG A 12 8.56 8.70 19.10
C ARG A 12 7.65 9.89 18.82
N GLN A 13 6.45 9.59 18.32
CA GLN A 13 5.33 10.51 18.09
C GLN A 13 5.37 11.27 16.77
N SER A 14 5.02 10.57 15.68
CA SER A 14 4.13 11.16 14.68
C SER A 14 3.27 10.07 14.07
N SER A 15 2.11 9.81 14.69
CA SER A 15 1.04 9.03 14.08
C SER A 15 -0.28 9.54 14.63
N ALA A 16 -0.87 10.49 13.93
CA ALA A 16 -2.30 10.79 14.02
C ALA A 16 -2.83 10.87 12.59
N ALA A 17 -4.00 10.36 12.23
CA ALA A 17 -4.80 9.26 12.77
C ALA A 17 -5.72 8.83 11.62
N PHE A 18 -5.23 7.99 10.71
CA PHE A 18 -6.13 7.39 9.72
C PHE A 18 -7.10 6.47 10.47
N ALA A 19 -8.39 6.78 10.43
CA ALA A 19 -9.41 6.04 11.18
C ALA A 19 -9.50 4.54 10.83
N SER A 20 -9.00 4.16 9.64
CA SER A 20 -8.80 2.76 9.25
C SER A 20 -7.69 2.64 8.21
N TYR A 21 -6.58 2.02 8.58
CA TYR A 21 -5.50 1.68 7.65
C TYR A 21 -5.97 0.69 6.58
N ALA A 22 -6.92 -0.20 6.89
CA ALA A 22 -7.52 -1.07 5.87
C ALA A 22 -8.17 -0.25 4.74
N ARG A 23 -8.91 0.81 5.09
CA ARG A 23 -9.50 1.74 4.12
C ARG A 23 -8.42 2.49 3.34
N VAL A 24 -7.49 3.11 4.05
CA VAL A 24 -6.46 3.97 3.45
C VAL A 24 -5.56 3.19 2.49
N LEU A 25 -5.03 2.05 2.94
CA LEU A 25 -4.16 1.23 2.11
C LEU A 25 -4.91 0.61 0.92
N ARG A 26 -6.22 0.33 1.05
CA ARG A 26 -7.04 -0.05 -0.12
C ARG A 26 -7.03 1.06 -1.16
N VAL A 27 -7.32 2.30 -0.76
CA VAL A 27 -7.39 3.46 -1.67
C VAL A 27 -6.05 3.68 -2.36
N ILE A 28 -4.95 3.67 -1.61
CA ILE A 28 -3.59 3.76 -2.17
C ILE A 28 -3.34 2.59 -3.14
N GLY A 29 -3.72 1.36 -2.78
CA GLY A 29 -3.56 0.21 -3.66
C GLY A 29 -4.39 0.28 -4.94
N GLN A 30 -5.51 1.01 -4.95
CA GLN A 30 -6.31 1.28 -6.16
C GLN A 30 -5.63 2.32 -7.06
N ASP A 31 -5.15 3.42 -6.50
CA ASP A 31 -4.43 4.46 -7.23
C ASP A 31 -3.13 3.90 -7.84
N LEU A 32 -2.34 3.17 -7.03
CA LEU A 32 -1.07 2.61 -7.46
C LEU A 32 -1.20 1.46 -8.47
N ALA A 33 -2.38 0.82 -8.58
CA ALA A 33 -2.58 -0.28 -9.53
C ALA A 33 -2.35 0.14 -10.98
N GLY A 34 -2.61 1.41 -11.32
CA GLY A 34 -2.37 1.96 -12.66
C GLY A 34 -0.90 1.90 -13.08
N PHE A 35 0.04 1.94 -12.14
CA PHE A 35 1.49 1.97 -12.41
C PHE A 35 2.09 0.58 -12.66
N PHE A 36 1.31 -0.50 -12.57
CA PHE A 36 1.81 -1.89 -12.65
C PHE A 36 3.05 -2.12 -11.76
N PRO A 37 2.99 -1.82 -10.46
CA PRO A 37 4.17 -1.74 -9.62
C PRO A 37 4.82 -3.11 -9.42
N LYS A 38 6.11 -3.20 -9.77
CA LYS A 38 7.00 -4.32 -9.44
C LYS A 38 7.34 -4.29 -7.95
N THR A 39 7.77 -3.14 -7.46
CA THR A 39 8.02 -2.89 -6.04
C THR A 39 7.18 -1.72 -5.56
N VAL A 40 6.85 -1.73 -4.28
CA VAL A 40 6.21 -0.59 -3.60
C VAL A 40 6.82 -0.49 -2.21
N GLU A 41 7.12 0.71 -1.77
CA GLU A 41 7.36 1.04 -0.38
C GLU A 41 6.43 2.20 -0.02
N ILE A 42 5.72 2.08 1.11
CA ILE A 42 4.91 3.14 1.70
C ILE A 42 5.44 3.37 3.09
N VAL A 43 5.84 4.59 3.42
CA VAL A 43 6.32 4.97 4.75
C VAL A 43 5.36 5.99 5.34
N ALA A 44 5.06 5.83 6.63
CA ALA A 44 4.33 6.86 7.37
C ALA A 44 5.32 7.94 7.84
N GLU A 45 5.12 9.16 7.36
CA GLU A 45 5.92 10.33 7.71
C GLU A 45 4.99 11.42 8.22
N GLY A 46 4.95 11.61 9.54
CA GLY A 46 4.03 12.60 10.11
C GLY A 46 2.57 12.19 9.95
N GLU A 47 1.81 13.06 9.28
CA GLU A 47 0.41 12.86 8.91
C GLU A 47 0.24 12.42 7.45
N ARG A 48 1.35 12.07 6.79
CA ARG A 48 1.39 11.68 5.38
C ARG A 48 1.88 10.25 5.20
N LEU A 49 1.49 9.67 4.07
CA LEU A 49 2.00 8.41 3.57
C LEU A 49 2.77 8.69 2.28
N GLU A 50 4.07 8.42 2.30
CA GLU A 50 4.93 8.55 1.12
C GLU A 50 5.09 7.18 0.47
N ALA A 51 4.65 7.06 -0.79
CA ALA A 51 4.73 5.85 -1.57
C ALA A 51 5.69 6.00 -2.74
N GLN A 52 6.58 5.04 -2.91
CA GLN A 52 7.53 4.98 -4.01
C GLN A 52 7.68 3.55 -4.52
N GLY A 53 8.16 3.40 -5.76
CA GLY A 53 8.40 2.06 -6.28
C GLY A 53 8.85 2.02 -7.73
N GLN A 54 9.15 0.81 -8.18
CA GLN A 54 9.50 0.51 -9.56
C GLN A 54 8.29 -0.07 -10.30
N CYS A 55 8.16 0.25 -11.58
CA CYS A 55 7.11 -0.27 -12.44
C CYS A 55 7.60 -1.51 -13.19
N HIS A 56 6.71 -2.46 -13.47
CA HIS A 56 6.95 -3.39 -14.57
C HIS A 56 6.87 -2.62 -15.90
N PRO A 57 7.62 -3.02 -16.94
CA PRO A 57 7.31 -2.60 -18.32
C PRO A 57 5.83 -2.91 -18.58
N ASN A 58 5.08 -1.95 -19.12
CA ASN A 58 3.64 -2.11 -19.28
C ASN A 58 3.36 -3.33 -20.18
N PRO A 59 2.75 -4.41 -19.66
CA PRO A 59 2.52 -5.61 -20.46
C PRO A 59 1.42 -5.42 -21.53
N PHE A 60 0.77 -4.25 -21.58
CA PHE A 60 -0.36 -3.92 -22.45
C PHE A 60 -0.12 -2.69 -23.33
N GLU A 61 1.11 -2.45 -23.79
CA GLU A 61 1.51 -1.29 -24.61
C GLU A 61 0.57 -0.94 -25.79
N ALA A 62 -0.29 -1.86 -26.25
CA ALA A 62 -1.24 -1.57 -27.34
C ALA A 62 -2.67 -1.14 -26.94
N VAL A 63 -3.10 -1.18 -25.66
CA VAL A 63 -4.56 -1.10 -25.33
C VAL A 63 -4.95 -0.07 -24.26
N LYS A 64 -4.03 0.49 -23.47
CA LYS A 64 -4.39 1.28 -22.27
C LYS A 64 -3.75 2.67 -22.11
N GLU A 65 -3.36 3.31 -23.20
CA GLU A 65 -2.87 4.71 -23.15
C GLU A 65 -3.87 5.67 -22.49
N ASN A 66 -5.18 5.45 -22.68
CA ASN A 66 -6.22 6.37 -22.20
C ASN A 66 -6.36 6.42 -20.67
N PHE A 67 -6.12 5.32 -19.95
CA PHE A 67 -6.29 5.30 -18.49
C PHE A 67 -5.05 5.88 -17.78
N LEU A 68 -3.87 5.49 -18.25
CA LEU A 68 -2.60 6.03 -17.78
C LEU A 68 -2.53 7.54 -18.06
N ASN A 69 -2.79 7.98 -19.29
CA ASN A 69 -2.74 9.40 -19.64
C ASN A 69 -3.74 10.26 -18.84
N ARG A 70 -4.91 9.70 -18.48
CA ARG A 70 -5.90 10.39 -17.64
C ARG A 70 -5.41 10.57 -16.20
N ILE A 71 -4.67 9.61 -15.65
CA ILE A 71 -4.07 9.71 -14.32
C ILE A 71 -2.86 10.63 -14.35
N TRP A 72 -1.96 10.48 -15.33
CA TRP A 72 -0.78 11.33 -15.50
C TRP A 72 -1.14 12.81 -15.69
N ARG A 73 -2.17 13.12 -16.50
CA ARG A 73 -2.66 14.51 -16.68
C ARG A 73 -3.27 15.12 -15.42
N ARG A 74 -3.75 14.31 -14.47
CA ARG A 74 -4.26 14.81 -13.18
C ARG A 74 -3.15 15.09 -12.16
N VAL A 75 -1.97 14.51 -12.35
CA VAL A 75 -0.83 14.60 -11.39
C VAL A 75 0.21 15.64 -11.81
N ALA A 76 0.35 15.94 -13.11
CA ALA A 76 1.33 16.90 -13.62
C ALA A 76 0.94 18.38 -13.39
N GLY A 77 0.81 18.79 -12.13
CA GLY A 77 0.89 20.20 -11.73
C GLY A 77 2.36 20.62 -11.74
N LYS A 78 2.80 21.30 -12.81
CA LYS A 78 4.20 21.65 -13.18
C LYS A 78 5.06 20.46 -13.62
N ALA A 79 5.25 20.39 -14.94
CA ALA A 79 6.18 19.50 -15.62
C ALA A 79 7.65 19.82 -15.24
N PRO A 80 8.54 18.81 -15.12
CA PRO A 80 9.89 18.98 -15.64
C PRO A 80 9.79 19.05 -17.16
N ALA A 81 10.50 20.02 -17.75
CA ALA A 81 10.52 20.25 -19.18
C ALA A 81 10.89 18.98 -19.97
N ALA A 82 10.12 18.76 -21.02
CA ALA A 82 10.36 17.86 -22.15
C ALA A 82 10.60 16.37 -21.81
N SER A 83 9.59 15.54 -22.11
CA SER A 83 9.87 14.21 -22.64
C SER A 83 8.86 13.83 -23.71
N VAL A 84 9.45 13.50 -24.84
CA VAL A 84 8.91 12.84 -26.03
C VAL A 84 7.99 11.67 -25.67
N GLU A 85 7.00 11.45 -26.52
CA GLU A 85 6.05 10.33 -26.62
C GLU A 85 6.33 9.08 -25.77
N GLY A 86 5.30 8.67 -25.01
CA GLY A 86 4.89 7.27 -24.94
C GLY A 86 5.53 6.31 -23.94
N VAL A 87 6.65 6.65 -23.28
CA VAL A 87 7.29 5.69 -22.35
C VAL A 87 6.75 5.85 -20.92
N PRO A 88 6.03 4.87 -20.35
CA PRO A 88 5.63 4.92 -18.94
C PRO A 88 6.87 4.92 -18.05
N PRO A 89 6.90 5.70 -16.97
CA PRO A 89 8.11 5.85 -16.18
C PRO A 89 8.48 4.55 -15.47
N ALA A 90 9.80 4.28 -15.42
CA ALA A 90 10.37 3.11 -14.77
C ALA A 90 10.13 3.07 -13.24
N SER A 91 9.74 4.20 -12.65
CA SER A 91 9.45 4.38 -11.23
C SER A 91 8.31 5.36 -10.99
N PHE A 92 7.78 5.37 -9.77
CA PHE A 92 6.78 6.33 -9.31
C PHE A 92 7.11 6.81 -7.89
N ALA A 93 6.62 8.00 -7.55
CA ALA A 93 6.59 8.55 -6.20
C ALA A 93 5.27 9.31 -6.00
N ARG A 94 4.61 9.14 -4.85
CA ARG A 94 3.31 9.73 -4.50
C ARG A 94 3.24 10.03 -3.01
N SER A 95 2.73 11.19 -2.65
CA SER A 95 2.41 11.58 -1.27
C SER A 95 0.90 11.55 -1.07
N TYR A 96 0.45 11.04 0.08
CA TYR A 96 -0.96 10.98 0.45
C TYR A 96 -1.17 11.58 1.83
N ASP A 97 -1.98 12.64 1.92
CA ASP A 97 -2.58 13.12 3.17
C ASP A 97 -4.04 12.65 3.28
N ALA A 98 -4.69 13.00 4.39
CA ALA A 98 -6.08 12.60 4.65
C ALA A 98 -7.07 13.11 3.59
N ASP A 99 -6.89 14.35 3.12
CA ASP A 99 -7.77 14.96 2.12
C ASP A 99 -7.62 14.28 0.76
N GLU A 100 -6.40 13.95 0.36
CA GLU A 100 -6.12 13.21 -0.87
C GLU A 100 -6.70 11.79 -0.82
N ILE A 101 -6.57 11.10 0.32
CA ILE A 101 -7.19 9.78 0.51
C ILE A 101 -8.71 9.87 0.37
N GLU A 102 -9.35 10.86 0.99
CA GLU A 102 -10.80 11.06 0.89
C GLU A 102 -11.25 11.39 -0.53
N ARG A 103 -10.48 12.22 -1.25
CA ARG A 103 -10.72 12.55 -2.65
C ARG A 103 -10.63 11.32 -3.55
N LEU A 104 -9.58 10.51 -3.40
CA LEU A 104 -9.38 9.28 -4.18
C LEU A 104 -10.45 8.23 -3.87
N ASP A 105 -10.85 8.07 -2.61
CA ASP A 105 -11.88 7.10 -2.23
C ASP A 105 -13.24 7.45 -2.86
N ARG A 106 -13.61 8.74 -2.85
CA ARG A 106 -14.82 9.21 -3.54
C ARG A 106 -14.76 8.96 -5.04
N LEU A 107 -13.62 9.27 -5.68
CA LEU A 107 -13.43 9.06 -7.11
C LEU A 107 -13.57 7.58 -7.50
N HIS A 108 -12.97 6.67 -6.73
CA HIS A 108 -13.08 5.24 -6.98
C HIS A 108 -14.47 4.68 -6.67
N SER A 109 -15.22 5.31 -5.77
CA SER A 109 -16.59 4.92 -5.45
C SER A 109 -17.56 5.27 -6.58
N THR A 110 -17.37 6.42 -7.25
CA THR A 110 -18.19 6.82 -8.40
C THR A 110 -17.97 5.93 -9.64
N ASP A 111 -16.75 5.42 -9.83
CA ASP A 111 -16.37 4.59 -11.00
C ASP A 111 -16.95 3.15 -10.92
N ARG A 112 -17.35 2.69 -9.72
CA ARG A 112 -17.97 1.36 -9.51
C ARG A 112 -19.36 1.24 -10.14
N GLY A 113 -20.01 2.36 -10.46
CA GLY A 113 -21.35 2.39 -11.05
C GLY A 113 -21.42 1.84 -12.49
N GLU A 114 -20.33 1.92 -13.27
CA GLU A 114 -20.33 1.52 -14.69
C GLU A 114 -19.50 0.28 -15.02
N ASN A 115 -18.54 -0.12 -14.17
CA ASN A 115 -17.62 -1.23 -14.46
C ASN A 115 -17.49 -2.20 -13.27
N SER A 116 -18.60 -2.82 -12.87
CA SER A 116 -18.66 -3.88 -11.85
C SER A 116 -18.02 -5.20 -12.32
N ARG A 117 -16.88 -5.16 -13.01
CA ARG A 117 -15.99 -6.32 -13.14
C ARG A 117 -15.42 -6.58 -11.75
N ARG A 118 -15.89 -7.67 -11.13
CA ARG A 118 -15.44 -8.32 -9.89
C ARG A 118 -14.17 -7.70 -9.29
N ALA A 119 -14.25 -7.27 -8.04
CA ALA A 119 -13.08 -7.00 -7.22
C ALA A 119 -12.16 -8.22 -7.32
N ASP A 120 -11.05 -8.06 -8.03
CA ASP A 120 -10.01 -9.07 -8.06
C ASP A 120 -9.44 -9.13 -6.64
N ALA A 121 -9.71 -10.23 -5.93
CA ALA A 121 -9.23 -10.43 -4.57
C ALA A 121 -7.70 -10.45 -4.51
N TYR A 122 -7.03 -10.66 -5.65
CA TYR A 122 -5.59 -10.58 -5.80
C TYR A 122 -5.09 -9.20 -6.27
N SER A 123 -6.00 -8.24 -6.42
CA SER A 123 -5.62 -6.85 -6.73
C SER A 123 -4.69 -6.28 -5.67
N LEU A 124 -3.86 -5.32 -6.08
CA LEU A 124 -3.01 -4.58 -5.18
C LEU A 124 -3.81 -3.96 -4.03
N ALA A 125 -4.98 -3.40 -4.34
CA ALA A 125 -5.92 -2.82 -3.39
C ALA A 125 -6.34 -3.79 -2.28
N GLU A 126 -6.79 -5.01 -2.62
CA GLU A 126 -7.27 -5.96 -1.62
C GLU A 126 -6.14 -6.54 -0.77
N ARG A 127 -4.95 -6.73 -1.34
CA ARG A 127 -3.79 -7.14 -0.56
C ARG A 127 -3.33 -6.04 0.40
N PHE A 128 -3.30 -4.79 -0.05
CA PHE A 128 -2.97 -3.65 0.80
C PHE A 128 -4.01 -3.43 1.89
N ARG A 129 -5.30 -3.57 1.57
CA ARG A 129 -6.41 -3.58 2.54
C ARG A 129 -6.17 -4.62 3.64
N THR A 130 -5.76 -5.84 3.24
CA THR A 130 -5.49 -6.93 4.19
C THR A 130 -4.37 -6.55 5.16
N MET A 131 -3.27 -5.97 4.67
CA MET A 131 -2.19 -5.50 5.55
C MET A 131 -2.66 -4.39 6.49
N GLY A 132 -3.48 -3.45 6.00
CA GLY A 132 -4.08 -2.41 6.83
C GLY A 132 -5.02 -2.95 7.91
N ALA A 133 -5.78 -4.00 7.60
CA ALA A 133 -6.66 -4.64 8.58
C ALA A 133 -5.88 -5.31 9.72
N ILE A 134 -4.64 -5.74 9.50
CA ILE A 134 -3.76 -6.25 10.56
C ILE A 134 -3.41 -5.12 11.53
N VAL A 135 -3.01 -3.96 10.99
CA VAL A 135 -2.68 -2.77 11.79
C VAL A 135 -3.91 -2.32 12.59
N ASP A 136 -5.06 -2.21 11.95
CA ASP A 136 -6.33 -1.82 12.58
C ASP A 136 -6.73 -2.79 13.71
N LYS A 137 -6.63 -4.11 13.48
CA LYS A 137 -6.97 -5.14 14.47
C LYS A 137 -6.08 -5.07 15.72
N LYS A 138 -4.84 -4.59 15.57
CA LYS A 138 -3.88 -4.42 16.66
C LYS A 138 -3.96 -3.03 17.30
N HIS A 139 -4.93 -2.21 16.90
CA HIS A 139 -5.06 -0.81 17.31
C HIS A 139 -3.73 -0.05 17.14
N GLY A 140 -2.99 -0.42 16.09
CA GLY A 140 -1.64 0.07 15.87
C GLY A 140 -1.58 1.26 14.92
N SER A 141 -0.36 1.76 14.74
CA SER A 141 -0.03 2.77 13.74
C SER A 141 0.93 2.21 12.71
N LEU A 142 0.64 2.43 11.43
CA LEU A 142 1.51 2.02 10.33
C LEU A 142 2.85 2.73 10.45
N LYS A 143 3.95 1.99 10.33
CA LYS A 143 5.29 2.53 10.13
C LYS A 143 5.67 2.45 8.66
N ARG A 144 5.50 1.26 8.09
CA ARG A 144 5.93 0.98 6.71
C ARG A 144 5.19 -0.21 6.11
N LEU A 145 4.90 -0.15 4.82
CA LEU A 145 4.46 -1.28 4.00
C LEU A 145 5.43 -1.46 2.84
N ARG A 146 5.85 -2.70 2.57
CA ARG A 146 6.68 -3.03 1.40
C ARG A 146 6.04 -4.13 0.57
N LYS A 147 6.07 -3.97 -0.74
CA LYS A 147 5.79 -4.99 -1.75
C LYS A 147 7.07 -5.31 -2.49
N GLU A 148 7.43 -6.59 -2.47
CA GLU A 148 8.56 -7.14 -3.21
C GLU A 148 8.07 -8.39 -3.95
N ALA A 149 8.00 -8.33 -5.28
CA ALA A 149 7.43 -9.40 -6.10
C ALA A 149 6.03 -9.83 -5.63
N ASP A 150 5.90 -11.06 -5.12
CA ASP A 150 4.67 -11.70 -4.64
C ASP A 150 4.50 -11.64 -3.11
N ARG A 151 5.39 -10.92 -2.42
CA ARG A 151 5.44 -10.76 -0.96
C ARG A 151 5.08 -9.35 -0.54
N LEU A 152 4.39 -9.27 0.58
CA LEU A 152 4.06 -8.03 1.26
C LEU A 152 4.54 -8.10 2.70
N PHE A 153 5.07 -7.00 3.17
CA PHE A 153 5.52 -6.81 4.54
C PHE A 153 4.84 -5.56 5.08
N VAL A 154 4.39 -5.60 6.33
CA VAL A 154 3.94 -4.42 7.06
C VAL A 154 4.67 -4.37 8.38
N GLU A 155 5.18 -3.20 8.71
CA GLU A 155 5.72 -2.85 10.01
C GLU A 155 4.81 -1.80 10.63
N TYR A 156 4.47 -2.00 11.90
CA TYR A 156 3.56 -1.13 12.63
C TYR A 156 3.94 -1.12 14.11
N TRP A 157 3.62 -0.02 14.78
CA TRP A 157 3.63 0.04 16.23
C TRP A 157 2.29 -0.49 16.73
N ASP A 158 2.28 -1.45 17.65
CA ASP A 158 1.05 -1.91 18.31
C ASP A 158 0.58 -0.91 19.38
N ALA A 159 -0.55 -1.21 20.04
CA ALA A 159 -1.13 -0.36 21.07
C ALA A 159 -0.18 -0.15 22.28
N GLU A 160 0.73 -1.10 22.52
CA GLU A 160 1.76 -1.03 23.54
C GLU A 160 3.01 -0.24 23.09
N GLY A 161 3.02 0.24 21.85
CA GLY A 161 4.13 0.98 21.27
C GLY A 161 5.34 0.11 20.89
N LYS A 162 5.15 -1.21 20.80
CA LYS A 162 6.17 -2.15 20.35
C LYS A 162 6.12 -2.29 18.83
N LEU A 163 7.30 -2.35 18.21
CA LEU A 163 7.41 -2.57 16.77
C LEU A 163 7.08 -4.03 16.45
N GLN A 164 6.10 -4.21 15.58
CA GLN A 164 5.67 -5.50 15.07
C GLN A 164 5.86 -5.56 13.56
N SER A 165 5.97 -6.77 13.02
CA SER A 165 5.95 -7.00 11.59
C SER A 165 5.02 -8.15 11.23
N ALA A 166 4.41 -8.07 10.05
CA ALA A 166 3.64 -9.15 9.46
C ALA A 166 3.98 -9.30 7.97
N LYS A 167 4.00 -10.55 7.50
CA LYS A 167 4.39 -10.92 6.13
C LYS A 167 3.32 -11.72 5.44
N LEU A 168 2.78 -11.21 4.34
CA LEU A 168 1.85 -11.93 3.50
C LEU A 168 2.57 -12.42 2.23
N THR A 169 2.45 -13.70 1.92
CA THR A 169 2.83 -14.24 0.61
C THR A 169 1.59 -14.60 -0.19
N THR A 170 1.69 -14.52 -1.52
CA THR A 170 0.60 -14.89 -2.43
C THR A 170 0.06 -16.31 -2.17
N VAL A 171 0.94 -17.25 -1.84
CA VAL A 171 0.58 -18.64 -1.53
C VAL A 171 -0.25 -18.75 -0.23
N ILE A 172 0.15 -18.02 0.82
CA ILE A 172 -0.60 -17.97 2.09
C ILE A 172 -1.98 -17.36 1.87
N PHE A 173 -2.08 -16.32 1.05
CA PHE A 173 -3.36 -15.69 0.73
C PHE A 173 -4.31 -16.63 -0.04
N TYR A 174 -3.81 -17.38 -1.03
CA TYR A 174 -4.60 -18.34 -1.80
C TYR A 174 -5.17 -19.46 -0.93
N ARG A 175 -4.36 -20.03 -0.04
CA ARG A 175 -4.79 -21.11 0.88
C ARG A 175 -5.92 -20.66 1.82
N ASN A 176 -5.86 -19.42 2.30
CA ASN A 176 -6.87 -18.88 3.21
C ASN A 176 -8.22 -18.60 2.53
N GLN A 177 -8.22 -18.34 1.21
CA GLN A 177 -9.46 -18.15 0.45
C GLN A 177 -10.19 -19.46 0.14
N GLN A 178 -9.48 -20.58 0.03
CA GLN A 178 -10.08 -21.88 -0.30
C GLN A 178 -10.80 -22.54 0.88
N HIS A 179 -10.56 -22.10 2.13
CA HIS A 179 -11.15 -22.70 3.31
C HIS A 179 -11.84 -21.69 4.26
N PRO A 180 -12.90 -20.99 3.81
CA PRO A 180 -13.63 -20.01 4.64
C PRO A 180 -14.43 -20.64 5.79
N ARG A 181 -14.47 -21.98 5.93
CA ARG A 181 -15.37 -22.73 6.84
C ARG A 181 -14.69 -23.50 7.97
N ARG A 182 -13.39 -23.30 8.25
CA ARG A 182 -12.81 -23.86 9.48
C ARG A 182 -12.89 -22.84 10.61
N ARG A 183 -13.96 -22.96 11.40
CA ARG A 183 -14.20 -22.20 12.63
C ARG A 183 -13.08 -22.39 13.69
N ASN A 184 -12.18 -23.37 13.49
CA ASN A 184 -11.01 -23.70 14.32
C ASN A 184 -9.78 -24.15 13.47
N ALA A 185 -9.52 -23.60 12.28
CA ALA A 185 -8.24 -23.88 11.61
C ALA A 185 -7.11 -23.13 12.33
N PRO A 186 -5.94 -23.75 12.56
CA PRO A 186 -4.81 -23.05 13.13
C PRO A 186 -4.44 -21.91 12.20
N ALA A 187 -4.24 -20.75 12.79
CA ALA A 187 -3.85 -19.54 12.13
C ALA A 187 -2.38 -19.65 11.66
N GLU A 188 -2.11 -20.50 10.67
CA GLU A 188 -0.87 -20.51 9.88
C GLU A 188 -0.79 -19.28 8.97
N LEU A 189 -1.07 -18.11 9.54
CA LEU A 189 -1.27 -16.88 8.78
C LEU A 189 0.05 -16.13 8.54
N TRP A 190 1.11 -16.38 9.32
CA TRP A 190 2.28 -15.48 9.37
C TRP A 190 3.54 -16.23 9.84
N GLU A 191 4.67 -16.04 9.16
CA GLU A 191 5.99 -16.29 9.80
C GLU A 191 6.26 -15.15 10.78
N GLY A 192 6.54 -15.47 12.05
CA GLY A 192 6.81 -14.48 13.12
C GLY A 192 5.70 -14.29 14.15
N TYR A 193 4.70 -15.18 14.20
CA TYR A 193 3.70 -15.26 15.26
C TYR A 193 3.83 -16.58 16.04
N ASP A 194 3.95 -16.49 17.35
CA ASP A 194 3.56 -17.54 18.29
C ASP A 194 2.16 -17.19 18.83
N PHE A 195 1.28 -18.19 18.93
CA PHE A 195 -0.06 -18.05 19.52
C PHE A 195 -0.04 -18.17 21.03
#